data_AF-A0AAD8E5Y3-F1
#
_entry.id   AF-A0AAD8E5Y3-F1
#
_cell.length_a   1.000
_cell.length_b   1.000
_cell.length_c   1.000
_cell.angle_alpha   90.00
_cell.angle_beta   90.00
_cell.angle_gamma   90.00
#
_symmetry.space_group_name_H-M   'P 1'
#
loop_
_entity.id
_entity.type
_entity.pdbx_description
1 polymer ?
#
loop_
_entity_poly.entity_id
_entity_poly.type
_entity_poly.pdbx_seq_one_letter_code
_entity_poly.pdbx_strand_id
1 'polypeptide(L)'
;MNLAETKFVTLLEGIFIVNKHEPIVKDHLALTTIITKIVLLEKWIILTAWMLMPIMVRYYDVWTSSEPEIDETIDSRLQYLKYFGIIIWLPPNINEFPTYELVYLFNSIGTYAVASNFEASGVIFLTFIVNIKTHFKILASAIENMDEIYQNSHKSMVGMPEQANYNVSTSQFLQEIKSTSDEETDEVRNLHSYTRRNYTSNLINKINDADFEETLLNHSVSDEELYHYFIRCIKYHQALL
;
A
#
# COMPACT_ATOMS: atom_id res chain seq x y z
N MET A 1 11.18 7.13 0.11
CA MET A 1 9.92 7.87 -0.01
C MET A 1 9.84 8.36 -1.44
N ASN A 2 9.07 7.64 -2.26
CA ASN A 2 9.19 7.67 -3.72
C ASN A 2 8.32 8.78 -4.31
N LEU A 3 8.73 9.35 -5.45
CA LEU A 3 7.98 10.35 -6.21
C LEU A 3 6.55 9.88 -6.59
N ALA A 4 6.34 8.58 -6.65
CA ALA A 4 5.02 7.98 -6.85
C ALA A 4 4.12 8.22 -5.64
N GLU A 5 4.64 8.03 -4.43
CA GLU A 5 3.91 8.20 -3.18
C GLU A 5 3.40 9.63 -3.03
N THR A 6 4.22 10.63 -3.36
CA THR A 6 3.82 12.04 -3.24
C THR A 6 2.75 12.43 -4.26
N LYS A 7 2.81 11.97 -5.51
CA LYS A 7 1.79 12.26 -6.52
C LYS A 7 0.47 11.54 -6.26
N PHE A 8 0.53 10.29 -5.81
CA PHE A 8 -0.67 9.52 -5.48
C PHE A 8 -1.37 10.08 -4.26
N VAL A 9 -0.64 10.54 -3.24
CA VAL A 9 -1.21 11.19 -2.06
C VAL A 9 -2.02 12.43 -2.44
N THR A 10 -1.51 13.28 -3.35
CA THR A 10 -2.25 14.48 -3.77
C THR A 10 -3.53 14.15 -4.55
N LEU A 11 -3.53 13.05 -5.32
CA LEU A 11 -4.74 12.57 -6.00
C LEU A 11 -5.72 11.92 -5.01
N LEU A 12 -5.20 11.23 -3.99
CA LEU A 12 -5.99 10.64 -2.91
C LEU A 12 -6.73 11.70 -2.09
N GLU A 13 -6.04 12.77 -1.68
CA GLU A 13 -6.62 13.88 -0.92
C GLU A 13 -7.83 14.50 -1.62
N GLY A 14 -7.86 14.48 -2.96
CA GLY A 14 -8.99 14.99 -3.73
C GLY A 14 -10.21 14.06 -3.84
N ILE A 15 -10.08 12.80 -3.43
CA ILE A 15 -11.09 11.73 -3.54
C ILE A 15 -11.52 11.21 -2.15
N PHE A 16 -10.65 11.35 -1.14
CA PHE A 16 -10.87 10.83 0.21
C PHE A 16 -11.96 11.61 0.96
N ILE A 17 -13.01 10.90 1.36
CA ILE A 17 -13.73 11.24 2.58
C ILE A 17 -12.90 10.66 3.72
N VAL A 18 -12.16 11.53 4.42
CA VAL A 18 -11.09 11.16 5.36
C VAL A 18 -11.54 10.11 6.38
N ASN A 19 -12.78 10.22 6.87
CA ASN A 19 -13.29 9.39 7.96
C ASN A 19 -13.55 7.92 7.59
N LYS A 20 -13.93 7.60 6.33
CA LYS A 20 -14.23 6.20 5.93
C LYS A 20 -13.00 5.40 5.52
N HIS A 21 -11.97 6.06 4.98
CA HIS A 21 -10.88 5.35 4.31
C HIS A 21 -9.61 5.17 5.16
N GLU A 22 -9.37 6.02 6.17
CA GLU A 22 -8.28 5.84 7.13
C GLU A 22 -8.26 4.44 7.78
N PRO A 23 -9.39 3.91 8.32
CA PRO A 23 -9.38 2.57 8.92
C PRO A 23 -9.04 1.48 7.90
N ILE A 24 -9.47 1.63 6.64
CA ILE A 24 -9.17 0.67 5.56
C ILE A 24 -7.67 0.61 5.29
N VAL A 25 -7.01 1.78 5.23
CA VAL A 25 -5.56 1.87 5.00
C VAL A 25 -4.80 1.30 6.21
N LYS A 26 -5.20 1.66 7.43
CA LYS A 26 -4.56 1.20 8.66
C LYS A 26 -4.66 -0.32 8.84
N ASP A 27 -5.85 -0.89 8.65
CA ASP A 27 -6.07 -2.34 8.72
C ASP A 27 -5.25 -3.07 7.67
N HIS A 28 -5.13 -2.48 6.48
CA HIS A 28 -4.34 -3.05 5.40
C HIS A 28 -2.82 -3.00 5.68
N LEU A 29 -2.31 -1.90 6.25
CA LEU A 29 -0.92 -1.78 6.68
C LEU A 29 -0.59 -2.78 7.80
N ALA A 30 -1.52 -2.98 8.74
CA ALA A 30 -1.35 -3.99 9.78
C ALA A 30 -1.33 -5.40 9.17
N LEU A 31 -2.27 -5.72 8.28
CA LEU A 31 -2.36 -7.02 7.62
C LEU A 31 -1.11 -7.33 6.78
N THR A 32 -0.64 -6.39 5.96
CA THR A 32 0.59 -6.54 5.17
C THR A 32 1.80 -6.81 6.05
N THR A 33 1.95 -6.04 7.13
CA THR A 33 3.04 -6.23 8.08
C THR A 33 3.01 -7.62 8.72
N ILE A 34 1.82 -8.11 9.09
CA ILE A 34 1.64 -9.46 9.65
C ILE A 34 2.01 -10.52 8.62
N ILE A 35 1.48 -10.42 7.40
CA ILE A 35 1.75 -11.36 6.31
C ILE A 35 3.26 -11.41 6.01
N THR A 36 3.92 -10.26 5.87
CA THR A 36 5.36 -10.20 5.62
C THR A 36 6.15 -10.87 6.74
N LYS A 37 5.78 -10.65 8.02
CA LYS A 37 6.44 -11.33 9.15
C LYS A 37 6.26 -12.85 9.11
N ILE A 38 5.07 -13.33 8.78
CA ILE A 38 4.78 -14.78 8.67
C ILE A 38 5.62 -15.39 7.55
N VAL A 39 5.63 -14.78 6.37
CA VAL A 39 6.42 -15.27 5.23
C VAL A 39 7.91 -15.28 5.58
N LEU A 40 8.45 -14.23 6.18
CA LEU A 40 9.86 -14.19 6.60
C LEU A 40 10.19 -15.28 7.63
N LEU A 41 9.30 -15.51 8.60
CA LEU A 41 9.50 -16.54 9.62
C LEU A 41 9.48 -17.95 9.01
N GLU A 42 8.52 -18.24 8.14
CA GLU A 42 8.42 -19.52 7.42
C GLU A 42 9.71 -19.81 6.66
N LYS A 43 10.23 -18.82 5.92
CA LYS A 43 11.47 -18.96 5.16
C LYS A 43 12.68 -19.17 6.04
N TRP A 44 12.74 -18.48 7.18
CA TRP A 44 13.81 -18.67 8.14
C TRP A 44 13.83 -20.10 8.70
N ILE A 45 12.66 -20.67 9.01
CA ILE A 45 12.54 -22.07 9.47
C ILE A 45 13.01 -23.04 8.38
N ILE A 46 12.54 -22.87 7.14
CA ILE A 46 12.91 -23.75 6.02
C ILE A 46 14.42 -23.71 5.77
N LEU A 47 15.02 -22.52 5.70
CA LEU A 47 16.46 -22.36 5.46
C LEU A 47 17.30 -22.93 6.62
N THR A 48 16.86 -22.72 7.86
CA THR A 48 17.55 -23.26 9.04
C THR A 48 17.47 -24.78 9.06
N ALA A 49 16.29 -25.36 8.80
CA ALA A 49 16.12 -26.80 8.71
C ALA A 49 16.99 -27.40 7.60
N TRP A 50 17.07 -26.73 6.44
CA TRP A 50 17.90 -27.14 5.32
C TRP A 50 19.40 -27.09 5.62
N MET A 51 19.87 -26.15 6.46
CA MET A 51 21.26 -26.14 6.96
C MET A 51 21.52 -27.20 8.03
N LEU A 52 20.57 -27.47 8.91
CA LEU A 52 20.80 -28.41 10.02
C LEU A 52 20.70 -29.86 9.56
N MET A 53 19.82 -30.17 8.60
CA MET A 53 19.55 -31.55 8.18
C MET A 53 20.81 -32.29 7.68
N PRO A 54 21.64 -31.74 6.76
CA PRO A 54 22.82 -32.45 6.29
C PRO A 54 23.90 -32.62 7.36
N ILE A 55 24.03 -31.64 8.26
CA ILE A 55 24.90 -31.73 9.44
C ILE A 55 24.46 -32.92 10.31
N MET A 56 23.17 -32.99 10.64
CA MET A 56 22.62 -34.04 11.49
C MET A 56 22.79 -35.43 10.85
N VAL A 57 22.52 -35.54 9.55
CA VAL A 57 22.70 -36.80 8.80
C VAL A 57 24.17 -37.23 8.80
N ARG A 58 25.13 -36.30 8.58
CA ARG A 58 26.56 -36.63 8.67
C ARG A 58 26.95 -37.13 10.06
N TYR A 59 26.58 -36.41 11.12
CA TYR A 59 26.94 -36.81 12.48
C TYR A 59 26.27 -38.13 12.88
N TYR A 60 25.05 -38.38 12.40
CA TYR A 60 24.38 -39.66 12.57
C TYR A 60 25.11 -40.80 11.86
N ASP A 61 25.51 -40.61 10.60
CA ASP A 61 26.28 -41.60 9.83
C ASP A 61 27.62 -41.90 10.52
N VAL A 62 28.32 -40.87 11.01
CA VAL A 62 29.58 -41.02 11.76
C VAL A 62 29.37 -41.76 13.09
N TRP A 63 28.26 -41.51 13.78
CA TRP A 63 27.95 -42.16 15.05
C TRP A 63 27.57 -43.64 14.89
N THR A 64 26.88 -43.97 13.80
CA THR A 64 26.33 -45.32 13.56
C THR A 64 27.26 -46.23 12.76
N SER A 65 28.23 -45.67 12.03
CA SER A 65 29.22 -46.45 11.28
C SER A 65 30.31 -46.96 12.24
N SER A 66 30.12 -48.18 12.77
CA SER A 66 30.97 -48.77 13.81
C SER A 66 32.43 -49.05 13.40
N GLU A 67 32.76 -49.03 12.11
CA GLU A 67 34.13 -49.07 11.58
C GLU A 67 34.00 -48.66 10.10
N PRO A 68 34.65 -47.57 9.64
CA PRO A 68 34.64 -47.27 8.23
C PRO A 68 35.48 -48.35 7.53
N GLU A 69 34.83 -49.24 6.78
CA GLU A 69 35.53 -49.93 5.69
C GLU A 69 35.95 -48.84 4.70
N ILE A 70 37.15 -48.30 4.91
CA ILE A 70 37.77 -47.34 4.01
C ILE A 70 38.12 -48.14 2.76
N ASP A 71 37.19 -48.20 1.82
CA ASP A 71 37.50 -48.63 0.47
C ASP A 71 38.38 -47.55 -0.17
N GLU A 72 39.70 -47.72 -0.07
CA GLU A 72 40.71 -46.81 -0.63
C GLU A 72 40.56 -46.61 -2.14
N THR A 73 39.73 -47.43 -2.82
CA THR A 73 39.48 -47.33 -4.26
C THR A 73 38.45 -46.26 -4.63
N ILE A 74 37.59 -45.84 -3.68
CA ILE A 74 36.55 -44.84 -3.94
C ILE A 74 37.06 -43.45 -3.53
N ASP A 75 37.01 -42.50 -4.48
CA ASP A 75 37.31 -41.09 -4.22
C ASP A 75 36.41 -40.57 -3.09
N SER A 76 37.01 -40.31 -1.93
CA SER A 76 36.32 -39.88 -0.71
C SER A 76 35.40 -38.69 -0.96
N ARG A 77 35.72 -37.82 -1.94
CA ARG A 77 34.89 -36.67 -2.33
C ARG A 77 33.47 -37.07 -2.76
N LEU A 78 33.30 -38.20 -3.46
CA LEU A 78 31.99 -38.67 -3.90
C LEU A 78 31.10 -39.07 -2.70
N GLN A 79 31.71 -39.66 -1.66
CA GLN A 79 30.98 -40.03 -0.45
C GLN A 79 30.50 -38.80 0.32
N TYR A 80 31.29 -37.72 0.33
CA TYR A 80 30.91 -36.47 1.02
C TYR A 80 29.92 -35.61 0.23
N LEU A 81 29.86 -35.75 -1.09
CA LEU A 81 28.98 -34.96 -1.96
C LEU A 81 27.50 -35.08 -1.55
N LYS A 82 27.08 -36.24 -1.00
CA LYS A 82 25.69 -36.49 -0.56
C LYS A 82 25.23 -35.59 0.60
N TYR A 83 26.15 -34.98 1.34
CA TYR A 83 25.84 -34.07 2.46
C TYR A 83 25.82 -32.60 2.05
N PHE A 84 26.18 -32.27 0.80
CA PHE A 84 26.12 -30.90 0.32
C PHE A 84 24.86 -30.70 -0.52
N GLY A 85 24.09 -29.67 -0.21
CA GLY A 85 22.88 -29.37 -0.98
C GLY A 85 23.15 -28.73 -2.35
N ILE A 86 24.37 -28.24 -2.59
CA ILE A 86 24.84 -27.75 -3.89
C ILE A 86 26.10 -28.52 -4.28
N ILE A 87 26.13 -28.98 -5.53
CA ILE A 87 27.29 -29.63 -6.13
C ILE A 87 28.37 -28.57 -6.36
N ILE A 88 29.37 -28.54 -5.49
CA ILE A 88 30.55 -27.68 -5.58
C ILE A 88 31.83 -28.52 -5.69
N TRP A 89 32.89 -27.91 -6.21
CA TRP A 89 34.21 -28.53 -6.16
C TRP A 89 34.64 -28.69 -4.69
N LEU A 90 35.01 -29.91 -4.30
CA LEU A 90 35.48 -30.22 -2.94
C LEU A 90 37.01 -30.31 -2.93
N PRO A 91 37.69 -29.70 -1.95
CA PRO A 91 39.13 -29.86 -1.78
C PRO A 91 39.49 -31.33 -1.47
N PRO A 92 40.72 -31.77 -1.80
CA PRO A 92 41.14 -33.15 -1.62
C PRO A 92 41.15 -33.62 -0.16
N ASN A 93 41.34 -32.70 0.79
CA ASN A 93 41.38 -32.98 2.23
C ASN A 93 40.03 -32.66 2.93
N ILE A 94 38.90 -32.88 2.26
CA ILE A 94 37.56 -32.57 2.78
C ILE A 94 37.19 -33.39 4.02
N ASN A 95 37.85 -34.52 4.25
CA ASN A 95 37.65 -35.38 5.42
C ASN A 95 38.38 -34.89 6.67
N GLU A 96 39.28 -33.91 6.54
CA GLU A 96 40.06 -33.38 7.67
C GLU A 96 39.32 -32.21 8.35
N PHE A 97 39.41 -32.16 9.68
CA PHE A 97 38.99 -30.99 10.45
C PHE A 97 40.04 -29.87 10.32
N PRO A 98 39.68 -28.60 10.07
CA PRO A 98 38.32 -28.02 9.97
C PRO A 98 37.83 -27.82 8.52
N THR A 99 38.45 -28.49 7.55
CA THR A 99 38.21 -28.24 6.11
C THR A 99 36.75 -28.49 5.74
N TYR A 100 36.14 -29.58 6.22
CA TYR A 100 34.73 -29.85 5.98
C TYR A 100 33.84 -28.72 6.49
N GLU A 101 34.04 -28.32 7.75
CA GLU A 101 33.18 -27.36 8.44
C GLU A 101 33.24 -25.99 7.75
N LEU A 102 34.41 -25.60 7.27
CA LEU A 102 34.59 -24.35 6.52
C LEU A 102 33.93 -24.39 5.14
N VAL A 103 34.12 -25.48 4.38
CA VAL A 103 33.50 -25.64 3.06
C VAL A 103 31.97 -25.69 3.20
N TYR A 104 31.47 -26.40 4.22
CA TYR A 104 30.06 -26.47 4.54
C TYR A 104 29.49 -25.10 4.89
N LEU A 105 30.12 -24.39 5.84
CA LEU A 105 29.69 -23.05 6.25
C LEU A 105 29.63 -22.08 5.07
N PHE A 106 30.65 -22.11 4.20
CA PHE A 106 30.68 -21.27 3.00
C PHE A 106 29.55 -21.62 2.04
N ASN A 107 29.31 -22.91 1.78
CA ASN A 107 28.20 -23.37 0.95
C ASN A 107 26.84 -22.96 1.54
N SER A 108 26.66 -23.10 2.86
CA SER A 108 25.44 -22.68 3.56
C SER A 108 25.20 -21.18 3.43
N ILE A 109 26.22 -20.35 3.63
CA ILE A 109 26.10 -18.89 3.47
C ILE A 109 25.77 -18.53 2.03
N GLY A 110 26.46 -19.14 1.05
CA GLY A 110 26.20 -18.91 -0.37
C GLY A 110 24.77 -19.29 -0.76
N THR A 111 24.31 -20.47 -0.33
CA THR A 111 22.94 -20.93 -0.56
C THR A 111 21.93 -19.99 0.09
N TYR A 112 22.18 -19.58 1.33
CA TYR A 112 21.32 -18.66 2.07
C TYR A 112 21.16 -17.32 1.35
N ALA A 113 22.28 -16.75 0.87
CA ALA A 113 22.28 -15.50 0.15
C ALA A 113 21.47 -15.58 -1.16
N VAL A 114 21.67 -16.63 -1.95
CA VAL A 114 20.94 -16.85 -3.21
C VAL A 114 19.45 -17.08 -2.95
N ALA A 115 19.12 -17.96 -2.01
CA ALA A 115 17.73 -18.26 -1.67
C ALA A 115 17.01 -17.02 -1.12
N SER A 116 17.66 -16.26 -0.25
CA SER A 116 17.11 -15.03 0.32
C SER A 116 16.90 -13.94 -0.73
N ASN A 117 17.76 -13.85 -1.74
CA ASN A 117 17.57 -12.92 -2.85
C ASN A 117 16.32 -13.27 -3.69
N PHE A 118 16.17 -14.56 -4.04
CA PHE A 118 14.99 -15.03 -4.78
C PHE A 118 13.70 -14.77 -3.99
N GLU A 119 13.70 -15.07 -2.70
CA GLU A 119 12.53 -14.84 -1.83
C GLU A 119 12.24 -13.35 -1.62
N ALA A 120 13.26 -12.51 -1.48
CA ALA A 120 13.08 -11.06 -1.38
C ALA A 120 12.36 -10.51 -2.62
N SER A 121 12.69 -11.02 -3.82
CA SER A 121 11.96 -10.67 -5.05
C SER A 121 10.48 -11.06 -4.97
N GLY A 122 10.16 -12.25 -4.45
CA GLY A 122 8.80 -12.71 -4.22
C GLY A 122 8.01 -11.84 -3.24
N VAL A 123 8.64 -11.43 -2.14
CA VAL A 123 8.04 -10.51 -1.16
C VAL A 123 7.74 -9.14 -1.79
N ILE A 124 8.66 -8.62 -2.60
CA ILE A 124 8.45 -7.36 -3.33
C ILE A 124 7.21 -7.46 -4.25
N PHE A 125 7.08 -8.54 -5.03
CA PHE A 125 5.90 -8.76 -5.87
C PHE A 125 4.61 -8.89 -5.05
N LEU A 126 4.66 -9.61 -3.92
CA LEU A 126 3.51 -9.72 -3.02
C LEU A 126 3.08 -8.36 -2.49
N THR A 127 4.04 -7.51 -2.06
CA THR A 127 3.77 -6.14 -1.64
C THR A 127 3.12 -5.33 -2.75
N PHE A 128 3.59 -5.43 -4.00
CA PHE A 128 2.95 -4.74 -5.12
C PHE A 128 1.52 -5.19 -5.37
N ILE A 129 1.27 -6.51 -5.42
CA ILE A 129 -0.08 -7.07 -5.61
C ILE A 129 -1.03 -6.58 -4.52
N VAL A 130 -0.56 -6.62 -3.28
CA VAL A 130 -1.36 -6.25 -2.12
C VAL A 130 -1.63 -4.73 -2.11
N ASN A 131 -0.65 -3.89 -2.47
CA ASN A 131 -0.86 -2.45 -2.64
C ASN A 131 -1.85 -2.13 -3.76
N ILE A 132 -1.73 -2.77 -4.93
CA ILE A 132 -2.67 -2.61 -6.04
C ILE A 132 -4.10 -2.96 -5.58
N LYS A 133 -4.25 -4.08 -4.86
CA LYS A 133 -5.53 -4.48 -4.26
C LYS A 133 -6.09 -3.42 -3.32
N THR A 134 -5.26 -2.79 -2.48
CA THR A 134 -5.71 -1.68 -1.60
C THR A 134 -6.27 -0.54 -2.41
N HIS A 135 -5.54 -0.10 -3.44
CA HIS A 135 -5.95 1.02 -4.24
C HIS A 135 -7.24 0.76 -5.01
N PHE A 136 -7.47 -0.48 -5.49
CA PHE A 136 -8.75 -0.89 -6.05
C PHE A 136 -9.87 -0.89 -5.01
N LYS A 137 -9.61 -1.34 -3.79
CA LYS A 137 -10.60 -1.30 -2.70
C LYS A 137 -10.99 0.13 -2.33
N ILE A 138 -10.01 1.05 -2.29
CA ILE A 138 -10.24 2.47 -2.07
C ILE A 138 -11.11 3.05 -3.19
N LEU A 139 -10.77 2.76 -4.45
CA LEU A 139 -11.53 3.22 -5.61
C LEU A 139 -12.97 2.68 -5.61
N ALA A 140 -13.17 1.40 -5.29
CA ALA A 140 -14.49 0.80 -5.17
C ALA A 140 -15.32 1.49 -4.09
N SER A 141 -14.75 1.69 -2.90
CA SER A 141 -15.42 2.39 -1.80
C SER A 141 -15.74 3.86 -2.14
N ALA A 142 -14.88 4.54 -2.90
CA ALA A 142 -15.16 5.89 -3.40
C ALA A 142 -16.36 5.92 -4.37
N ILE A 143 -16.49 4.91 -5.22
CA ILE A 143 -17.64 4.77 -6.14
C ILE A 143 -18.93 4.45 -5.37
N GLU A 144 -18.88 3.58 -4.37
CA GLU A 144 -20.03 3.28 -3.50
C GLU A 144 -20.52 4.54 -2.77
N ASN A 145 -19.60 5.35 -2.24
CA ASN A 145 -19.95 6.62 -1.61
C ASN A 145 -20.63 7.60 -2.59
N MET A 146 -20.22 7.64 -3.86
CA MET A 146 -20.91 8.46 -4.87
C MET A 146 -22.36 8.03 -5.06
N ASP A 147 -22.62 6.72 -5.11
CA ASP A 147 -23.97 6.20 -5.27
C ASP A 147 -24.85 6.55 -4.06
N GLU A 148 -24.30 6.47 -2.84
CA GLU A 148 -24.98 6.93 -1.62
C GLU A 148 -25.34 8.42 -1.69
N ILE A 149 -24.40 9.29 -2.09
CA ILE A 149 -24.62 10.74 -2.23
C ILE A 149 -25.72 11.02 -3.28
N TYR A 150 -25.67 10.35 -4.43
CA TYR A 150 -26.65 10.52 -5.50
C TYR A 150 -28.05 10.06 -5.09
N GLN A 151 -28.15 8.92 -4.39
CA GLN A 151 -29.44 8.45 -3.87
C GLN A 151 -30.02 9.39 -2.81
N ASN A 152 -29.18 9.97 -1.95
CA ASN A 152 -29.60 10.90 -0.92
C ASN A 152 -30.04 12.25 -1.52
N SER A 153 -29.33 12.77 -2.52
CA SER A 153 -29.72 14.00 -3.22
C SER A 153 -31.06 13.82 -3.95
N HIS A 154 -31.27 12.67 -4.59
CA HIS A 154 -32.53 12.36 -5.26
C HIS A 154 -33.71 12.26 -4.28
N LYS A 155 -33.52 11.61 -3.13
CA LYS A 155 -34.55 11.52 -2.07
C LYS A 155 -34.93 12.90 -1.51
N SER A 156 -33.96 13.78 -1.29
CA SER A 156 -34.21 15.15 -0.81
C SER A 156 -35.02 15.98 -1.80
N MET A 157 -34.83 15.75 -3.11
CA MET A 157 -35.56 16.45 -4.16
C MET A 157 -37.02 15.95 -4.32
N VAL A 158 -37.26 14.65 -4.13
CA VAL A 158 -38.60 14.03 -4.24
C VAL A 158 -39.41 14.16 -2.94
N GLY A 159 -38.73 14.28 -1.79
CA GLY A 159 -39.34 14.38 -0.46
C GLY A 159 -39.83 15.77 -0.06
N MET A 160 -39.70 16.78 -0.92
CA MET A 160 -40.22 18.13 -0.64
C MET A 160 -41.73 18.10 -0.86
N PRO A 161 -42.58 18.04 0.20
CA PRO A 161 -44.01 18.06 0.01
C PRO A 161 -44.36 19.34 -0.73
N GLU A 162 -45.23 19.21 -1.72
CA GLU A 162 -45.89 20.28 -2.44
C GLU A 162 -46.62 21.18 -1.44
N GLN A 163 -45.89 22.05 -0.74
CA GLN A 163 -46.44 23.10 0.10
C GLN A 163 -47.01 24.13 -0.87
N ALA A 164 -48.27 23.88 -1.21
CA ALA A 164 -49.16 24.82 -1.83
C ALA A 164 -49.03 26.20 -1.15
N ASN A 165 -48.63 27.18 -1.96
CA ASN A 165 -49.16 28.53 -1.88
C ASN A 165 -48.86 29.30 -0.57
N TYR A 166 -47.60 29.69 -0.35
CA TYR A 166 -47.30 30.79 0.56
C TYR A 166 -46.73 31.98 -0.23
N ASN A 167 -47.61 32.93 -0.54
CA ASN A 167 -47.31 34.20 -1.18
C ASN A 167 -46.43 35.05 -0.25
N VAL A 168 -45.12 34.81 -0.20
CA VAL A 168 -44.18 35.72 0.46
C VAL A 168 -43.53 36.61 -0.58
N SER A 169 -43.89 37.87 -0.46
CA SER A 169 -43.53 38.98 -1.33
C SER A 169 -42.01 39.11 -1.49
N THR A 170 -41.49 38.67 -2.64
CA THR A 170 -40.10 38.76 -3.10
C THR A 170 -39.58 40.21 -3.25
N SER A 171 -40.42 41.21 -2.95
CA SER A 171 -40.07 42.62 -3.13
C SER A 171 -39.19 43.21 -2.02
N GLN A 172 -39.07 42.58 -0.84
CA GLN A 172 -38.30 43.16 0.28
C GLN A 172 -36.81 42.82 0.26
N PHE A 173 -36.37 41.72 -0.36
CA PHE A 173 -34.96 41.32 -0.31
C PHE A 173 -34.07 42.00 -1.38
N LEU A 174 -34.67 42.45 -2.49
CA LEU A 174 -33.93 43.17 -3.55
C LEU A 174 -33.60 44.64 -3.18
N GLN A 175 -34.12 45.16 -2.07
CA GLN A 175 -33.83 46.53 -1.63
C GLN A 175 -32.55 46.65 -0.79
N GLU A 176 -32.03 45.54 -0.25
CA GLU A 176 -30.87 45.56 0.66
C GLU A 176 -29.52 45.33 -0.05
N ILE A 177 -29.52 44.82 -1.29
CA ILE A 177 -28.29 44.59 -2.07
C ILE A 177 -27.84 45.85 -2.83
N LYS A 178 -28.71 46.86 -2.98
CA LYS A 178 -28.42 48.05 -3.80
C LYS A 178 -27.66 49.17 -3.06
N SER A 179 -27.30 49.00 -1.79
CA SER A 179 -26.64 50.03 -0.98
C SER A 179 -25.13 49.81 -0.74
N THR A 180 -24.50 48.79 -1.32
CA THR A 180 -23.07 48.48 -1.06
C THR A 180 -22.26 48.34 -2.36
N SER A 181 -22.39 49.30 -3.27
CA SER A 181 -21.68 49.32 -4.56
C SER A 181 -21.37 50.75 -4.97
N ASP A 182 -20.51 51.43 -4.21
CA ASP A 182 -19.81 52.64 -4.64
C ASP A 182 -18.53 52.79 -3.81
N GLU A 183 -17.53 51.96 -4.06
CA GLU A 183 -16.11 52.27 -3.81
C GLU A 183 -15.23 51.33 -4.64
N GLU A 184 -15.08 51.68 -5.91
CA GLU A 184 -14.15 51.09 -6.86
C GLU A 184 -12.96 52.04 -7.00
N THR A 185 -11.78 51.64 -6.50
CA THR A 185 -10.50 52.25 -6.87
C THR A 185 -9.49 51.18 -7.25
N ASP A 186 -9.23 51.10 -8.55
CA ASP A 186 -7.95 50.88 -9.22
C ASP A 186 -6.90 50.01 -8.51
N GLU A 187 -7.05 48.69 -8.57
CA GLU A 187 -5.89 47.79 -8.41
C GLU A 187 -6.02 46.49 -9.24
N VAL A 188 -6.48 46.61 -10.49
CA VAL A 188 -6.59 45.47 -11.42
C VAL A 188 -5.42 45.47 -12.41
N ARG A 189 -4.27 44.92 -12.00
CA ARG A 189 -3.36 44.29 -13.00
C ARG A 189 -2.35 43.25 -12.52
N ASN A 190 -2.18 42.98 -11.22
CA ASN A 190 -1.18 42.01 -10.75
C ASN A 190 -1.73 40.79 -9.97
N LEU A 191 -3.05 40.58 -9.97
CA LEU A 191 -3.71 39.59 -9.11
C LEU A 191 -4.09 38.27 -9.83
N HIS A 192 -3.30 37.79 -10.79
CA HIS A 192 -3.64 36.53 -11.49
C HIS A 192 -2.69 35.34 -11.23
N SER A 193 -1.56 35.53 -10.56
CA SER A 193 -0.61 34.44 -10.27
C SER A 193 -0.45 34.07 -8.79
N TYR A 194 -0.96 34.87 -7.85
CA TYR A 194 -0.80 34.60 -6.40
C TYR A 194 -2.07 34.10 -5.68
N THR A 195 -3.27 34.32 -6.23
CA THR A 195 -4.53 34.01 -5.51
C THR A 195 -4.91 32.53 -5.55
N ARG A 196 -4.30 31.70 -6.41
CA ARG A 196 -4.64 30.26 -6.50
C ARG A 196 -3.94 29.38 -5.47
N ARG A 197 -2.91 29.87 -4.76
CA ARG A 197 -2.15 29.07 -3.78
C ARG A 197 -2.57 29.28 -2.33
N ASN A 198 -3.18 30.42 -2.00
CA ASN A 198 -3.50 30.76 -0.61
C ASN A 198 -4.95 30.42 -0.21
N TYR A 199 -5.84 30.15 -1.17
CA TYR A 199 -7.23 29.80 -0.85
C TYR A 199 -7.39 28.33 -0.42
N THR A 200 -6.60 27.40 -0.97
CA THR A 200 -6.59 26.01 -0.51
C THR A 200 -5.80 25.83 0.78
N SER A 201 -4.71 26.59 0.98
CA SER A 201 -3.89 26.47 2.20
C SER A 201 -4.58 26.97 3.48
N ASN A 202 -5.54 27.89 3.38
CA ASN A 202 -6.28 28.41 4.54
C ASN A 202 -7.60 27.66 4.81
N LEU A 203 -8.13 26.92 3.83
CA LEU A 203 -9.32 26.07 4.04
C LEU A 203 -8.97 24.74 4.71
N ILE A 204 -7.77 24.21 4.45
CA ILE A 204 -7.31 22.91 4.96
C ILE A 204 -6.90 22.97 6.45
N ASN A 205 -6.49 24.12 6.96
CA ASN A 205 -6.00 24.24 8.35
C ASN A 205 -7.10 24.52 9.40
N LYS A 206 -8.39 24.58 9.02
CA LYS A 206 -9.45 25.01 9.94
C LYS A 206 -10.76 24.24 9.91
N ILE A 207 -10.88 23.25 9.03
CA ILE A 207 -12.06 22.37 9.02
C ILE A 207 -11.63 21.08 9.72
N ASN A 208 -12.16 20.85 10.91
CA ASN A 208 -12.10 19.51 11.50
C ASN A 208 -12.74 18.55 10.49
N ASP A 209 -12.09 17.44 10.14
CA ASP A 209 -12.57 16.48 9.11
C ASP A 209 -14.03 16.00 9.32
N ALA A 210 -14.55 16.11 10.54
CA ALA A 210 -15.95 15.84 10.86
C ALA A 210 -16.95 16.88 10.28
N ASP A 211 -16.55 18.16 10.19
CA ASP A 211 -17.41 19.26 9.74
C ASP A 211 -17.58 19.27 8.21
N PHE A 212 -16.57 18.78 7.47
CA PHE A 212 -16.61 18.68 6.01
C PHE A 212 -17.62 17.63 5.53
N GLU A 213 -17.70 16.48 6.22
CA GLU A 213 -18.63 15.39 5.88
C GLU A 213 -20.09 15.79 6.17
N GLU A 214 -20.33 16.51 7.27
CA GLU A 214 -21.65 17.05 7.62
C GLU A 214 -22.09 18.16 6.65
N THR A 215 -21.15 18.97 6.14
CA THR A 215 -21.43 20.00 5.12
C THR A 215 -21.77 19.37 3.76
N LEU A 216 -21.09 18.27 3.38
CA LEU A 216 -21.37 17.53 2.13
C LEU A 216 -22.71 16.78 2.17
N LEU A 217 -23.15 16.34 3.35
CA LEU A 217 -24.42 15.63 3.51
C LEU A 217 -25.63 16.59 3.64
N ASN A 218 -25.43 17.82 4.11
CA ASN A 218 -26.51 18.79 4.35
C ASN A 218 -26.69 19.84 3.24
N HIS A 219 -25.66 20.12 2.44
CA HIS A 219 -25.80 20.99 1.28
C HIS A 219 -26.19 20.13 0.07
N SER A 220 -27.20 20.53 -0.70
CA SER A 220 -27.51 19.91 -1.99
C SER A 220 -26.27 20.02 -2.89
N VAL A 221 -25.45 18.96 -2.89
CA VAL A 221 -24.27 18.85 -3.73
C VAL A 221 -24.69 19.14 -5.16
N SER A 222 -24.09 20.17 -5.75
CA SER A 222 -24.36 20.52 -7.14
C SER A 222 -23.95 19.34 -8.03
N ASP A 223 -24.74 19.03 -9.06
CA ASP A 223 -24.38 18.03 -10.08
C ASP A 223 -22.96 18.25 -10.65
N GLU A 224 -22.50 19.50 -10.65
CA GLU A 224 -21.15 19.91 -11.06
C GLU A 224 -20.04 19.37 -10.13
N GLU A 225 -20.28 19.33 -8.82
CA GLU A 225 -19.32 18.77 -7.84
C GLU A 225 -19.23 17.25 -7.97
N LEU A 226 -20.38 16.58 -8.16
CA LEU A 226 -20.43 15.13 -8.39
C LEU A 226 -19.70 14.74 -9.69
N TYR A 227 -19.91 15.52 -10.76
CA TYR A 227 -19.18 15.37 -12.03
C TYR A 227 -17.68 15.54 -11.85
N HIS A 228 -17.24 16.56 -11.12
CA HIS A 228 -15.83 16.77 -10.82
C HIS A 228 -15.22 15.63 -10.00
N TYR A 229 -15.95 15.11 -9.03
CA TYR A 229 -15.51 13.97 -8.22
C TYR A 229 -15.34 12.71 -9.09
N PHE A 230 -16.29 12.42 -9.98
CA PHE A 230 -16.19 11.29 -10.92
C PHE A 230 -14.97 11.41 -11.85
N ILE A 231 -14.69 12.61 -12.37
CA ILE A 231 -13.48 12.87 -13.16
C ILE A 231 -12.21 12.56 -12.36
N ARG A 232 -12.17 12.91 -11.07
CA ARG A 232 -11.01 12.60 -10.20
C ARG A 232 -10.86 11.09 -10.03
N CYS A 233 -11.95 10.36 -9.81
CA CYS A 233 -11.92 8.90 -9.72
C CYS A 233 -11.38 8.25 -11.01
N ILE A 234 -11.82 8.71 -12.19
CA ILE A 234 -11.30 8.23 -13.48
C ILE A 234 -9.80 8.53 -13.61
N LYS A 235 -9.38 9.77 -13.33
CA LYS A 235 -7.96 10.16 -13.41
C LYS A 235 -7.09 9.34 -12.48
N TYR A 236 -7.58 9.04 -11.28
CA TYR A 236 -6.90 8.18 -10.33
C TYR A 236 -6.80 6.73 -10.82
N HIS A 237 -7.89 6.17 -11.34
CA HIS A 237 -7.87 4.85 -11.96
C HIS A 237 -6.87 4.77 -13.13
N GLN A 238 -6.86 5.78 -14.00
CA GLN A 238 -5.92 5.88 -15.13
C GLN A 238 -4.47 6.01 -14.66
N ALA A 239 -4.21 6.69 -13.54
CA ALA A 239 -2.85 6.81 -12.98
C ALA A 239 -2.34 5.48 -12.38
N LEU A 240 -3.25 4.57 -12.05
CA LEU A 240 -2.94 3.26 -11.47
C LEU A 240 -2.57 2.20 -12.52
N LEU A 241 -3.01 2.39 -13.76
CA LEU A 241 -2.70 1.55 -14.93
C LEU A 241 -1.35 1.94 -15.56
#